data_AF-A0A067M2D2-F1
#
_entry.id   AF-A0A067M2D2-F1
#
_cell.length_a   1.000
_cell.length_b   1.000
_cell.length_c   1.000
_cell.angle_alpha   90.00
_cell.angle_beta   90.00
_cell.angle_gamma   90.00
#
_symmetry.space_group_name_H-M   'P 1'
#
loop_
_entity.id
_entity.type
_entity.pdbx_description
1 polymer ?
#
loop_
_entity_poly.entity_id
_entity_poly.type
_entity_poly.pdbx_seq_one_letter_code
_entity_poly.pdbx_strand_id
1 'polypeptide(L)'
;MSASVPPATQTASVSGSSASGSATGTGTSTGSSVSGTNTATSNSTIPQTAAAGVLVWTKPPSTATPSFYKLAPNQPITFGWNLSSLYSTPASLTISAFCPDNSNTYPVTTIPGTQSQITWDPYAQQNQPGALQFAQATYTMLVADERGMGVGQKPGLLSPNSQLRFALYQPPPYTPFPSWTCPGCSSASKLAAHPALLGILVTMVVMMISGWRILRR
;
A
#
# COMPACT_ATOMS: atom_id res chain seq x y z
N MET A 1 -34.42 -24.37 -38.07
CA MET A 1 -34.69 -25.66 -38.75
C MET A 1 -33.31 -26.22 -39.11
N SER A 2 -32.70 -27.00 -38.20
CA SER A 2 -32.40 -28.45 -38.35
C SER A 2 -31.50 -28.80 -39.53
N ALA A 3 -30.48 -29.66 -39.47
CA ALA A 3 -29.84 -30.45 -38.41
C ALA A 3 -28.59 -31.13 -39.05
N SER A 4 -27.61 -31.59 -38.25
CA SER A 4 -27.16 -33.00 -38.20
C SER A 4 -25.69 -33.21 -37.77
N VAL A 5 -25.55 -33.94 -36.65
CA VAL A 5 -24.45 -34.86 -36.23
C VAL A 5 -24.73 -36.25 -36.92
N PRO A 6 -24.00 -37.41 -36.83
CA PRO A 6 -22.83 -37.88 -36.03
C PRO A 6 -21.84 -38.76 -36.91
N PRO A 7 -21.05 -39.79 -36.45
CA PRO A 7 -20.80 -40.38 -35.11
C PRO A 7 -19.33 -40.74 -34.71
N ALA A 8 -19.23 -41.28 -33.48
CA ALA A 8 -18.06 -41.72 -32.71
C ALA A 8 -17.48 -43.10 -33.09
N THR A 9 -16.30 -43.44 -32.55
CA THR A 9 -15.69 -44.79 -32.60
C THR A 9 -15.15 -45.22 -31.22
N GLN A 10 -15.22 -46.52 -30.93
CA GLN A 10 -15.26 -47.18 -29.62
C GLN A 10 -13.89 -47.69 -29.06
N THR A 11 -13.86 -47.76 -27.73
CA THR A 11 -13.23 -48.66 -26.74
C THR A 11 -12.44 -49.92 -27.17
N ALA A 12 -11.32 -50.19 -26.47
CA ALA A 12 -10.96 -51.54 -25.98
C ALA A 12 -9.98 -51.48 -24.78
N SER A 13 -10.33 -52.19 -23.71
CA SER A 13 -9.59 -52.41 -22.47
C SER A 13 -9.12 -53.88 -22.38
N VAL A 14 -7.90 -54.15 -21.89
CA VAL A 14 -7.49 -55.49 -21.43
C VAL A 14 -6.60 -55.41 -20.17
N SER A 15 -6.88 -56.31 -19.23
CA SER A 15 -6.33 -56.45 -17.88
C SER A 15 -5.35 -57.62 -17.77
N GLY A 16 -4.52 -57.63 -16.70
CA GLY A 16 -3.76 -58.78 -16.17
C GLY A 16 -2.25 -58.73 -16.48
N SER A 17 -1.30 -59.11 -15.62
CA SER A 17 -1.32 -59.86 -14.35
C SER A 17 -0.01 -59.63 -13.57
N SER A 18 -0.06 -59.93 -12.28
CA SER A 18 1.01 -59.86 -11.27
C SER A 18 2.26 -60.71 -11.58
N ALA A 19 3.44 -60.24 -11.15
CA ALA A 19 4.57 -61.11 -10.82
C ALA A 19 5.45 -60.49 -9.72
N SER A 20 5.46 -61.15 -8.56
CA SER A 20 6.44 -60.95 -7.48
C SER A 20 7.77 -61.58 -7.86
N GLY A 21 8.88 -60.90 -7.60
CA GLY A 21 10.22 -61.47 -7.70
C GLY A 21 11.13 -60.88 -6.62
N SER A 22 11.29 -61.61 -5.52
CA SER A 22 12.37 -61.40 -4.56
C SER A 22 13.69 -61.82 -5.19
N ALA A 23 14.69 -60.94 -5.20
CA ALA A 23 16.08 -61.30 -5.45
C ALA A 23 16.98 -60.50 -4.50
N THR A 24 17.44 -61.19 -3.46
CA THR A 24 18.56 -60.80 -2.60
C THR A 24 19.84 -60.90 -3.43
N GLY A 25 20.63 -59.82 -3.47
CA GLY A 25 21.94 -59.78 -4.13
C GLY A 25 22.88 -58.82 -3.41
N THR A 26 23.65 -59.36 -2.48
CA THR A 26 24.84 -58.73 -1.89
C THR A 26 26.01 -58.83 -2.88
N GLY A 27 26.65 -57.70 -3.18
CA GLY A 27 27.86 -57.65 -4.02
C GLY A 27 28.53 -56.29 -3.98
N THR A 28 29.58 -56.17 -3.17
CA THR A 28 30.46 -55.00 -3.03
C THR A 28 31.61 -55.12 -4.04
N SER A 29 31.92 -54.07 -4.81
CA SER A 29 33.26 -53.67 -5.35
C SER A 29 33.09 -52.52 -6.37
N THR A 30 33.50 -51.29 -6.06
CA THR A 30 34.80 -50.65 -6.41
C THR A 30 34.87 -50.10 -7.84
N GLY A 31 34.72 -48.76 -7.94
CA GLY A 31 35.50 -47.85 -8.79
C GLY A 31 35.40 -47.96 -10.32
N SER A 32 34.57 -47.09 -10.92
CA SER A 32 34.75 -46.61 -12.30
C SER A 32 34.41 -45.12 -12.38
N SER A 33 35.42 -44.33 -12.70
CA SER A 33 35.36 -42.88 -12.95
C SER A 33 34.48 -42.57 -14.17
N VAL A 34 33.34 -41.93 -13.95
CA VAL A 34 32.58 -41.28 -15.00
C VAL A 34 32.63 -39.78 -14.73
N SER A 35 33.29 -39.06 -15.64
CA SER A 35 33.34 -37.61 -15.71
C SER A 35 31.93 -37.04 -15.66
N GLY A 36 31.55 -36.54 -14.48
CA GLY A 36 30.33 -35.77 -14.30
C GLY A 36 30.53 -34.40 -14.92
N THR A 37 29.78 -34.12 -15.97
CA THR A 37 29.58 -32.76 -16.50
C THR A 37 29.15 -31.88 -15.34
N ASN A 38 30.04 -30.98 -14.92
CA ASN A 38 29.82 -30.06 -13.82
C ASN A 38 28.80 -29.01 -14.27
N THR A 39 27.51 -29.36 -14.22
CA THR A 39 26.43 -28.38 -14.33
C THR A 39 26.53 -27.53 -13.07
N ALA A 40 27.14 -26.35 -13.20
CA ALA A 40 27.25 -25.38 -12.13
C ALA A 40 25.84 -24.90 -11.71
N THR A 41 25.17 -25.67 -10.86
CA THR A 41 24.12 -25.14 -10.00
C THR A 41 24.81 -24.13 -9.11
N SER A 42 24.52 -22.86 -9.34
CA SER A 42 24.98 -21.75 -8.49
C SER A 42 24.27 -21.86 -7.15
N ASN A 43 24.64 -22.85 -6.35
CA ASN A 43 24.19 -23.01 -4.99
C ASN A 43 25.02 -22.03 -4.16
N SER A 44 24.66 -20.75 -4.25
CA SER A 44 25.17 -19.74 -3.32
C SER A 44 24.65 -20.15 -1.94
N THR A 45 25.46 -20.89 -1.19
CA THR A 45 25.11 -21.41 0.12
C THR A 45 25.00 -20.24 1.08
N ILE A 46 23.82 -19.64 1.17
CA ILE A 46 23.54 -18.53 2.08
C ILE A 46 23.81 -19.04 3.50
N PRO A 47 24.75 -18.44 4.24
CA PRO A 47 25.05 -18.89 5.60
C PRO A 47 23.79 -18.74 6.46
N GLN A 48 23.47 -19.75 7.29
CA GLN A 48 22.29 -19.72 8.16
C GLN A 48 22.34 -18.61 9.22
N THR A 49 23.53 -18.05 9.46
CA THR A 49 23.75 -16.88 10.32
C THR A 49 23.49 -15.55 9.61
N ALA A 50 23.18 -15.55 8.31
CA ALA A 50 22.85 -14.34 7.57
C ALA A 50 21.57 -13.71 8.12
N ALA A 51 21.60 -12.38 8.31
CA ALA A 51 20.39 -11.62 8.59
C ALA A 51 19.40 -11.73 7.42
N ALA A 52 18.12 -11.53 7.70
CA ALA A 52 17.13 -11.31 6.65
C ALA A 52 17.44 -9.98 5.93
N GLY A 53 17.22 -9.96 4.62
CA GLY A 53 17.33 -8.76 3.82
C GLY A 53 16.27 -7.75 4.23
N VAL A 54 16.65 -6.48 4.36
CA VAL A 54 15.73 -5.41 4.76
C VAL A 54 15.72 -4.29 3.73
N LEU A 55 14.52 -3.77 3.50
CA LEU A 55 14.27 -2.57 2.72
C LEU A 55 14.22 -1.37 3.64
N VAL A 56 15.08 -0.38 3.39
CA VAL A 56 15.15 0.86 4.16
C VAL A 56 14.74 2.01 3.26
N TRP A 57 13.70 2.75 3.64
CA TRP A 57 13.20 3.89 2.88
C TRP A 57 14.15 5.08 2.95
N THR A 58 14.50 5.61 1.78
CA THR A 58 15.33 6.81 1.62
C THR A 58 14.50 8.02 1.21
N LYS A 59 13.39 7.80 0.49
CA LYS A 59 12.46 8.85 0.06
C LYS A 59 11.01 8.35 0.18
N PRO A 60 10.17 8.99 1.02
CA PRO A 60 10.60 9.76 2.18
C PRO A 60 11.31 8.85 3.21
N PRO A 61 12.21 9.36 4.05
CA PRO A 61 12.86 8.56 5.07
C PRO A 61 11.84 8.06 6.10
N SER A 62 11.90 6.76 6.46
CA SER A 62 10.93 6.14 7.38
C SER A 62 10.98 6.68 8.82
N THR A 63 12.07 7.35 9.20
CA THR A 63 12.27 7.96 10.52
C THR A 63 11.71 9.37 10.64
N ALA A 64 11.26 9.98 9.53
CA ALA A 64 10.73 11.33 9.52
C ALA A 64 9.23 11.36 9.83
N THR A 65 8.72 12.56 10.13
CA THR A 65 7.28 12.86 10.22
C THR A 65 6.55 12.34 8.97
N PRO A 66 5.32 11.81 9.09
CA PRO A 66 4.56 11.31 7.95
C PRO A 66 4.53 12.34 6.82
N SER A 67 4.86 11.89 5.61
CA SER A 67 4.86 12.74 4.42
C SER A 67 3.44 12.93 3.89
N PHE A 68 3.11 14.14 3.47
CA PHE A 68 1.80 14.49 2.94
C PHE A 68 1.90 14.76 1.44
N TYR A 69 1.09 14.07 0.64
CA TYR A 69 1.06 14.22 -0.81
C TYR A 69 -0.30 14.65 -1.30
N LYS A 70 -0.28 15.59 -2.24
CA LYS A 70 -1.47 16.20 -2.83
C LYS A 70 -2.02 15.30 -3.94
N LEU A 71 -3.28 14.94 -3.83
CA LEU A 71 -4.01 14.19 -4.86
C LEU A 71 -4.53 15.18 -5.92
N ALA A 72 -3.68 15.55 -6.86
CA ALA A 72 -3.99 16.52 -7.92
C ALA A 72 -3.24 16.21 -9.23
N PRO A 73 -3.67 16.75 -10.39
CA PRO A 73 -2.95 16.57 -11.65
C PRO A 73 -1.50 17.03 -11.56
N ASN A 74 -0.59 16.33 -12.25
CA ASN A 74 0.84 16.67 -12.33
C ASN A 74 1.55 16.70 -10.97
N GLN A 75 1.15 15.82 -10.04
CA GLN A 75 1.79 15.65 -8.73
C GLN A 75 2.26 14.20 -8.52
N PRO A 76 3.24 13.72 -9.32
CA PRO A 76 3.78 12.39 -9.12
C PRO A 76 4.58 12.30 -7.82
N ILE A 77 4.44 11.18 -7.12
CA ILE A 77 5.09 10.89 -5.85
C ILE A 77 6.26 9.94 -6.11
N THR A 78 7.46 10.33 -5.70
CA THR A 78 8.64 9.47 -5.81
C THR A 78 8.94 8.79 -4.50
N PHE A 79 9.02 7.45 -4.53
CA PHE A 79 9.48 6.65 -3.42
C PHE A 79 10.82 6.02 -3.74
N GLY A 80 11.75 6.05 -2.78
CA GLY A 80 13.08 5.47 -2.91
C GLY A 80 13.46 4.69 -1.67
N TRP A 81 14.25 3.64 -1.87
CA TRP A 81 14.75 2.77 -0.80
C TRP A 81 16.15 2.27 -1.11
N ASN A 82 16.76 1.63 -0.11
CA ASN A 82 17.97 0.84 -0.27
C ASN A 82 17.71 -0.57 0.29
N LEU A 83 18.26 -1.57 -0.38
CA LEU A 83 18.21 -2.97 0.05
C LEU A 83 19.52 -3.30 0.76
N SER A 84 19.44 -3.86 1.96
CA SER A 84 20.62 -4.22 2.75
C SER A 84 20.50 -5.63 3.31
N SER A 85 21.64 -6.31 3.51
CA SER A 85 21.69 -7.69 4.00
C SER A 85 21.03 -8.72 3.07
N LEU A 86 21.00 -8.46 1.76
CA LEU A 86 20.54 -9.45 0.76
C LEU A 86 21.73 -10.26 0.25
N TYR A 87 21.57 -11.58 0.25
CA TYR A 87 22.47 -12.52 -0.43
C TYR A 87 21.83 -13.06 -1.72
N SER A 88 20.51 -12.99 -1.82
CA SER A 88 19.72 -13.31 -3.01
C SER A 88 18.91 -12.09 -3.42
N THR A 89 19.13 -11.60 -4.65
CA THR A 89 18.35 -10.50 -5.21
C THR A 89 16.97 -11.01 -5.64
N PRO A 90 15.87 -10.38 -5.21
CA PRO A 90 14.53 -10.77 -5.65
C PRO A 90 14.36 -10.56 -7.15
N ALA A 91 13.50 -11.36 -7.78
CA ALA A 91 13.22 -11.23 -9.21
C ALA A 91 12.35 -9.99 -9.47
N SER A 92 11.33 -9.80 -8.63
CA SER A 92 10.42 -8.66 -8.71
C SER A 92 10.03 -8.15 -7.33
N LEU A 93 9.66 -6.87 -7.26
CA LEU A 93 9.10 -6.22 -6.09
C LEU A 93 7.68 -5.78 -6.41
N THR A 94 6.74 -6.24 -5.61
CA THR A 94 5.34 -5.82 -5.67
C THR A 94 5.11 -4.76 -4.60
N ILE A 95 4.60 -3.61 -5.05
CA ILE A 95 4.40 -2.44 -4.23
C ILE A 95 2.91 -2.11 -4.21
N SER A 96 2.36 -1.95 -3.02
CA SER A 96 0.96 -1.61 -2.82
C SER A 96 0.79 -0.64 -1.66
N ALA A 97 -0.26 0.16 -1.69
CA ALA A 97 -0.61 1.10 -0.64
C ALA A 97 -1.87 0.61 0.08
N PHE A 98 -1.76 0.33 1.37
CA PHE A 98 -2.90 -0.08 2.20
C PHE A 98 -3.46 1.13 2.96
N CYS A 99 -4.78 1.31 2.91
CA CYS A 99 -5.47 2.32 3.69
C CYS A 99 -6.22 1.65 4.85
N PRO A 100 -5.88 1.97 6.11
CA PRO A 100 -6.56 1.41 7.27
C PRO A 100 -8.00 1.91 7.38
N ASP A 101 -8.30 3.14 6.94
CA ASP A 101 -9.61 3.77 7.13
C ASP A 101 -10.71 3.13 6.26
N ASN A 102 -10.36 2.64 5.07
CA ASN A 102 -11.29 1.94 4.19
C ASN A 102 -10.96 0.45 3.99
N SER A 103 -9.90 -0.05 4.66
CA SER A 103 -9.42 -1.42 4.57
C SER A 103 -9.11 -1.92 3.15
N ASN A 104 -8.84 -1.00 2.20
CA ASN A 104 -8.51 -1.35 0.82
C ASN A 104 -7.00 -1.30 0.58
N THR A 105 -6.53 -2.25 -0.24
CA THR A 105 -5.16 -2.29 -0.75
C THR A 105 -5.15 -1.86 -2.21
N TYR A 106 -4.41 -0.80 -2.51
CA TYR A 106 -4.28 -0.21 -3.83
C TYR A 106 -2.98 -0.70 -4.48
N PRO A 107 -3.02 -1.36 -5.65
CA PRO A 107 -1.81 -1.77 -6.35
C PRO A 107 -1.11 -0.53 -6.89
N VAL A 108 0.18 -0.34 -6.57
CA VAL A 108 0.97 0.79 -7.08
C VAL A 108 1.68 0.35 -8.35
N THR A 109 2.55 -0.67 -8.25
CA THR A 109 3.29 -1.22 -9.39
C THR A 109 4.00 -2.51 -9.00
N THR A 110 4.46 -3.26 -10.00
CA THR A 110 5.43 -4.35 -9.86
C THR A 110 6.64 -4.04 -10.71
N ILE A 111 7.82 -4.06 -10.11
CA ILE A 111 9.09 -3.68 -10.74
C ILE A 111 10.15 -4.77 -10.58
N PRO A 112 11.26 -4.73 -11.34
CA PRO A 112 12.39 -5.64 -11.10
C PRO A 112 13.00 -5.44 -9.72
N GLY A 113 13.50 -6.51 -9.10
CA GLY A 113 14.07 -6.45 -7.75
C GLY A 113 15.40 -5.70 -7.60
N THR A 114 16.01 -5.29 -8.71
CA THR A 114 17.19 -4.42 -8.74
C THR A 114 16.85 -2.94 -8.64
N GLN A 115 15.58 -2.57 -8.84
CA GLN A 115 15.14 -1.19 -8.84
C GLN A 115 14.94 -0.69 -7.40
N SER A 116 15.44 0.53 -7.13
CA SER A 116 15.46 1.14 -5.79
C SER A 116 14.61 2.42 -5.70
N GLN A 117 13.92 2.79 -6.77
CA GLN A 117 13.08 3.98 -6.81
C GLN A 117 11.91 3.78 -7.77
N ILE A 118 10.73 4.27 -7.37
CA ILE A 118 9.54 4.36 -8.23
C ILE A 118 8.95 5.77 -8.20
N THR A 119 8.25 6.09 -9.27
CA THR A 119 7.42 7.28 -9.35
C THR A 119 5.98 6.83 -9.59
N TRP A 120 5.08 7.27 -8.72
CA TRP A 120 3.67 6.89 -8.71
C TRP A 120 2.78 8.12 -8.80
N ASP A 121 1.83 8.12 -9.73
CA ASP A 121 0.81 9.16 -9.83
C ASP A 121 -0.55 8.60 -9.37
N PRO A 122 -0.94 8.80 -8.09
CA PRO A 122 -2.23 8.33 -7.59
C PRO A 122 -3.40 9.05 -8.26
N TYR A 123 -3.22 10.31 -8.69
CA TYR A 123 -4.27 11.05 -9.34
C TYR A 123 -4.55 10.48 -10.74
N ALA A 124 -3.52 10.18 -11.52
CA ALA A 124 -3.69 9.52 -12.81
C ALA A 124 -4.32 8.12 -12.65
N GLN A 125 -3.93 7.38 -11.60
CA GLN A 125 -4.45 6.03 -11.33
C GLN A 125 -5.95 6.02 -11.03
N GLN A 126 -6.43 6.88 -10.13
CA GLN A 126 -7.88 6.89 -9.80
C GLN A 126 -8.77 7.34 -10.97
N ASN A 127 -8.21 8.07 -11.93
CA ASN A 127 -8.95 8.51 -13.12
C ASN A 127 -9.01 7.42 -14.21
N GLN A 128 -8.38 6.26 -14.01
CA GLN A 128 -8.49 5.15 -14.96
C GLN A 128 -9.87 4.46 -14.85
N PRO A 129 -10.42 3.97 -15.98
CA PRO A 129 -11.71 3.27 -15.96
C PRO A 129 -11.62 2.01 -15.08
N GLY A 130 -12.51 1.92 -14.08
CA GLY A 130 -12.56 0.81 -13.13
C GLY A 130 -11.58 0.90 -11.95
N ALA A 131 -10.86 2.01 -11.80
CA ALA A 131 -10.00 2.22 -10.64
C ALA A 131 -10.79 2.56 -9.37
N LEU A 132 -10.23 2.19 -8.22
CA LEU A 132 -10.75 2.56 -6.91
C LEU A 132 -10.34 4.00 -6.57
N GLN A 133 -11.27 4.76 -6.01
CA GLN A 133 -11.00 6.11 -5.52
C GLN A 133 -10.08 6.07 -4.28
N PHE A 134 -9.11 6.98 -4.20
CA PHE A 134 -8.31 7.16 -3.00
C PHE A 134 -9.08 7.99 -1.97
N ALA A 135 -9.01 7.57 -0.71
CA ALA A 135 -9.53 8.32 0.43
C ALA A 135 -8.49 9.34 0.92
N GLN A 136 -8.95 10.42 1.53
CA GLN A 136 -8.08 11.37 2.24
C GLN A 136 -7.71 10.79 3.60
N ALA A 137 -6.66 9.97 3.63
CA ALA A 137 -6.25 9.16 4.78
C ALA A 137 -4.74 8.95 4.83
N THR A 138 -4.27 8.34 5.92
CA THR A 138 -2.88 7.86 6.03
C THR A 138 -2.77 6.43 5.51
N TYR A 139 -1.94 6.22 4.51
CA TYR A 139 -1.64 4.95 3.87
C TYR A 139 -0.35 4.35 4.42
N THR A 140 -0.30 3.02 4.44
CA THR A 140 0.92 2.24 4.71
C THR A 140 1.40 1.63 3.40
N MET A 141 2.67 1.86 3.06
CA MET A 141 3.28 1.27 1.89
C MET A 141 3.72 -0.17 2.22
N LEU A 142 3.22 -1.12 1.44
CA LEU A 142 3.52 -2.54 1.53
C LEU A 142 4.43 -2.91 0.36
N VAL A 143 5.59 -3.48 0.67
CA VAL A 143 6.55 -3.97 -0.33
C VAL A 143 6.88 -5.42 -0.04
N ALA A 144 6.67 -6.28 -1.02
CA ALA A 144 7.06 -7.69 -0.98
C ALA A 144 7.83 -8.05 -2.23
N ASP A 145 8.61 -9.12 -2.16
CA ASP A 145 9.16 -9.76 -3.36
C ASP A 145 8.12 -10.68 -4.03
N GLU A 146 8.57 -11.47 -5.01
CA GLU A 146 7.73 -12.43 -5.74
C GLU A 146 7.01 -13.45 -4.85
N ARG A 147 7.45 -13.62 -3.59
CA ARG A 147 6.87 -14.58 -2.64
C ARG A 147 5.67 -13.98 -1.88
N GLY A 148 5.50 -12.67 -1.92
CA GLY A 148 4.35 -11.95 -1.36
C GLY A 148 4.50 -11.54 0.11
N MET A 149 3.50 -10.83 0.65
CA MET A 149 3.53 -10.23 1.99
C MET A 149 3.42 -11.24 3.15
N GLY A 150 2.89 -12.45 2.88
CA GLY A 150 2.62 -13.47 3.89
C GLY A 150 3.81 -14.37 4.23
N VAL A 151 4.99 -14.10 3.69
CA VAL A 151 6.15 -14.96 3.91
C VAL A 151 6.91 -14.60 5.18
N GLY A 152 7.33 -15.63 5.91
CA GLY A 152 8.23 -15.48 7.04
C GLY A 152 9.62 -15.04 6.62
N GLN A 153 10.34 -14.43 7.56
CA GLN A 153 11.73 -14.01 7.36
C GLN A 153 12.62 -15.22 7.09
N LYS A 154 13.49 -15.11 6.08
CA LYS A 154 14.47 -16.14 5.73
C LYS A 154 15.86 -15.51 5.61
N PRO A 155 16.93 -16.20 6.04
CA PRO A 155 18.30 -15.70 5.93
C PRO A 155 18.65 -15.31 4.49
N GLY A 156 19.17 -14.10 4.29
CA GLY A 156 19.64 -13.59 3.01
C GLY A 156 18.61 -13.35 1.91
N LEU A 157 17.32 -13.54 2.19
CA LEU A 157 16.22 -13.13 1.32
C LEU A 157 15.52 -11.88 1.87
N LEU A 158 14.83 -11.14 1.00
CA LEU A 158 14.11 -9.94 1.40
C LEU A 158 12.96 -10.24 2.38
N SER A 159 12.83 -9.47 3.44
CA SER A 159 11.64 -9.47 4.30
C SER A 159 10.59 -8.51 3.73
N PRO A 160 9.30 -8.87 3.73
CA PRO A 160 8.23 -7.91 3.46
C PRO A 160 8.36 -6.67 4.35
N ASN A 161 8.10 -5.49 3.77
CA ASN A 161 8.20 -4.20 4.46
C ASN A 161 6.83 -3.52 4.52
N SER A 162 6.49 -2.99 5.69
CA SER A 162 5.26 -2.22 5.95
C SER A 162 5.51 -0.99 6.83
N GLN A 163 6.76 -0.48 6.83
CA GLN A 163 7.18 0.55 7.78
C GLN A 163 6.88 1.97 7.31
N LEU A 164 6.76 2.20 6.00
CA LEU A 164 6.53 3.54 5.48
C LEU A 164 5.04 3.91 5.56
N ARG A 165 4.76 5.08 6.16
CA ARG A 165 3.43 5.68 6.23
C ARG A 165 3.43 7.06 5.57
N PHE A 166 2.43 7.35 4.76
CA PHE A 166 2.25 8.63 4.08
C PHE A 166 0.77 8.99 4.02
N ALA A 167 0.43 10.26 3.96
CA ALA A 167 -0.95 10.72 3.87
C ALA A 167 -1.25 11.29 2.47
N LEU A 168 -2.42 10.94 1.94
CA LEU A 168 -2.97 11.55 0.74
C LEU A 168 -4.02 12.57 1.14
N TYR A 169 -4.01 13.74 0.50
CA TYR A 169 -5.01 14.77 0.74
C TYR A 169 -5.50 15.41 -0.54
N GLN A 170 -6.78 15.75 -0.58
CA GLN A 170 -7.37 16.47 -1.69
C GLN A 170 -7.42 17.98 -1.33
N PRO A 171 -6.84 18.85 -2.17
CA PRO A 171 -6.97 20.29 -1.96
C PRO A 171 -8.42 20.74 -2.22
N PRO A 172 -8.90 21.79 -1.52
CA PRO A 172 -10.13 22.44 -1.93
C PRO A 172 -9.99 23.02 -3.35
N PRO A 173 -11.10 23.12 -4.12
CA PRO A 173 -11.07 23.80 -5.41
C PRO A 173 -10.60 25.24 -5.27
N TYR A 174 -9.86 25.73 -6.27
CA TYR A 174 -9.39 27.12 -6.30
C TYR A 174 -10.59 28.08 -6.30
N THR A 175 -10.69 28.93 -5.28
CA THR A 175 -11.65 30.03 -5.25
C THR A 175 -10.99 31.27 -5.84
N PRO A 176 -11.53 31.85 -6.93
CA PRO A 176 -10.98 33.06 -7.51
C PRO A 176 -11.12 34.23 -6.53
N PHE A 177 -10.14 35.13 -6.52
CA PHE A 177 -10.06 36.28 -5.63
C PHE A 177 -11.37 37.09 -5.43
N PRO A 178 -12.21 37.36 -6.46
CA PRO A 178 -13.46 38.10 -6.27
C PRO A 178 -14.53 37.38 -5.44
N SER A 179 -14.45 36.04 -5.27
CA SER A 179 -15.40 35.26 -4.46
C SER A 179 -14.81 34.76 -3.14
N TRP A 180 -13.57 35.12 -2.81
CA TRP A 180 -12.96 34.75 -1.54
C TRP A 180 -13.44 35.68 -0.42
N THR A 181 -14.38 35.19 0.40
CA THR A 181 -14.82 35.89 1.61
C THR A 181 -14.07 35.32 2.81
N CYS A 182 -13.18 36.12 3.41
CA CYS A 182 -12.43 35.72 4.61
C CYS A 182 -13.38 35.43 5.79
N PRO A 183 -13.46 34.18 6.31
CA PRO A 183 -14.39 33.81 7.39
C PRO A 183 -14.14 34.52 8.74
N GLY A 184 -13.10 35.34 8.85
CA GLY A 184 -12.75 36.08 10.05
C GLY A 184 -12.36 37.55 9.85
N CYS A 185 -12.38 38.07 8.62
CA CYS A 185 -11.95 39.45 8.33
C CYS A 185 -13.11 40.46 8.40
N SER A 186 -14.35 40.00 8.64
CA SER A 186 -15.46 40.90 8.91
C SER A 186 -15.50 41.22 10.40
N SER A 187 -14.78 42.26 10.82
CA SER A 187 -14.80 42.75 12.22
C SER A 187 -16.18 43.21 12.69
N ALA A 188 -17.14 43.41 11.76
CA ALA A 188 -18.49 43.85 12.05
C ALA A 188 -19.38 42.75 12.66
N SER A 189 -19.19 41.48 12.28
CA SER A 189 -20.04 40.38 12.78
C SER A 189 -19.63 39.86 14.17
N LYS A 190 -18.42 40.17 14.65
CA LYS A 190 -18.01 39.89 16.04
C LYS A 190 -18.59 40.89 17.05
N LEU A 191 -18.98 42.09 16.60
CA LEU A 191 -19.58 43.08 17.48
C LEU A 191 -21.05 42.75 17.76
N ALA A 192 -21.79 42.26 16.77
CA ALA A 192 -23.19 41.84 16.92
C ALA A 192 -23.37 40.59 17.81
N ALA A 193 -22.38 39.71 17.88
CA ALA A 193 -22.41 38.48 18.67
C ALA A 193 -21.52 38.54 19.94
N HIS A 194 -21.05 39.73 20.34
CA HIS A 194 -20.21 39.84 21.53
C HIS A 194 -21.09 39.72 22.80
N PRO A 195 -20.83 38.79 23.73
CA PRO A 195 -21.62 38.64 24.96
C PRO A 195 -21.66 39.92 25.83
N ALA A 196 -20.70 40.83 25.65
CA ALA A 196 -20.69 42.13 26.29
C ALA A 196 -21.85 43.04 25.82
N LEU A 197 -22.24 42.99 24.55
CA LEU A 197 -23.31 43.83 24.00
C LEU A 197 -24.70 43.34 24.47
N LEU A 198 -24.88 42.02 24.58
CA LEU A 198 -26.06 41.43 25.22
C LEU A 198 -26.17 41.85 26.69
N GLY A 199 -25.05 41.83 27.43
CA GLY A 199 -25.02 42.31 28.82
C GLY A 199 -25.44 43.78 28.96
N ILE A 200 -24.93 44.66 28.08
CA ILE A 200 -25.29 46.08 28.07
C ILE A 200 -26.79 46.27 27.77
N LEU A 201 -27.34 45.60 26.75
CA LEU A 201 -28.76 45.70 26.42
C LEU A 201 -29.66 45.23 27.56
N VAL A 202 -29.34 44.12 28.21
CA VAL A 202 -30.11 43.60 29.34
C VAL A 202 -30.09 44.56 30.53
N THR A 203 -28.92 45.11 30.88
CA THR A 203 -28.83 46.09 31.99
C THR A 203 -29.60 47.37 31.70
N MET A 204 -29.57 47.86 30.46
CA MET A 204 -30.31 49.07 30.05
C MET A 204 -31.82 48.87 30.18
N VAL A 205 -32.34 47.70 29.78
CA VAL A 205 -33.77 47.33 29.94
C VAL A 205 -34.16 47.23 31.42
N VAL A 206 -33.34 46.59 32.26
CA VAL A 206 -33.62 46.46 33.71
C VAL A 206 -33.65 47.82 34.39
N MET A 207 -32.73 48.72 34.04
CA MET A 207 -32.73 50.10 34.56
C MET A 207 -33.97 50.86 34.12
N MET A 208 -34.42 50.70 32.89
CA MET A 208 -35.60 51.40 32.34
C MET A 208 -36.90 50.93 33.02
N ILE A 209 -37.07 49.62 33.23
CA ILE A 209 -38.24 49.06 33.94
C ILE A 209 -38.24 49.47 35.42
N SER A 210 -37.06 49.49 36.05
CA SER A 210 -36.91 49.90 37.45
C SER A 210 -37.20 51.39 37.65
N GLY A 211 -36.73 52.24 36.72
CA GLY A 211 -37.01 53.68 36.72
C GLY A 211 -38.49 53.99 36.46
N TRP A 212 -39.15 53.26 35.55
CA TRP A 212 -40.58 53.45 35.26
C TRP A 212 -41.47 53.14 36.49
N ARG A 213 -41.10 52.14 37.30
CA ARG A 213 -41.83 51.78 38.53
C ARG A 213 -41.76 52.87 39.61
N ILE A 214 -40.71 53.70 39.62
CA ILE A 214 -40.52 54.79 40.59
C ILE A 214 -41.28 56.05 40.18
N LEU A 215 -41.37 56.34 38.86
CA LEU A 215 -42.09 57.50 38.33
C LEU A 215 -43.62 57.37 38.31
N ARG A 216 -44.16 56.18 38.59
CA ARG A 216 -45.61 55.88 38.55
C ARG A 216 -46.24 55.68 39.94
N ARG A 217 -45.53 56.02 41.01
CA ARG A 217 -46.05 56.23 42.37
C ARG A 217 -46.22 57.71 42.63
#